data_AF-A0A344L590-F1
#
_entry.id   AF-A0A344L590-F1
#
_cell.length_a   1.000
_cell.length_b   1.000
_cell.length_c   1.000
_cell.angle_alpha   90.00
_cell.angle_beta   90.00
_cell.angle_gamma   90.00
#
_symmetry.space_group_name_H-M   'P 1'
#
loop_
_entity.id
_entity.type
_entity.pdbx_description
1 polymer ?
#
loop_
_entity_poly.entity_id
_entity_poly.type
_entity_poly.pdbx_seq_one_letter_code
_entity_poly.pdbx_strand_id
1 'polypeptide(L)'
;MEWVRLLAEQHREKPLPPDELREWLQVLTEEMRSEPLPRELVRDWLWLRMVERRNRPPLSPLEGTRKFLRDRVDDAGGLEEVRADVARTAASDPRPIREAVEAIEALIAEPSPDGTLSWIVAIDGNTRLDDASDSGAIEYLHELAQMLREVLDGGTPAGEP
;
A
#
# COMPACT_ATOMS: atom_id res chain seq x y z
N MET A 1 27.54 -18.66 6.64
CA MET A 1 26.09 -18.98 6.77
C MET A 1 25.65 -19.41 8.17
N GLU A 2 26.56 -19.73 9.10
CA GLU A 2 26.23 -20.08 10.51
C GLU A 2 25.52 -18.95 11.26
N TRP A 3 25.84 -17.70 10.92
CA TRP A 3 25.31 -16.53 11.60
C TRP A 3 23.84 -16.22 11.27
N VAL A 4 23.36 -16.51 10.06
CA VAL A 4 21.92 -16.39 9.70
C VAL A 4 21.08 -17.35 10.55
N ARG A 5 21.60 -18.55 10.83
CA ARG A 5 20.96 -19.56 11.67
C ARG A 5 20.93 -19.15 13.14
N LEU A 6 22.06 -18.65 13.67
CA LEU A 6 22.17 -18.08 15.01
C LEU A 6 21.21 -16.90 15.23
N LEU A 7 21.01 -16.05 14.22
CA LEU A 7 20.09 -14.92 14.26
C LEU A 7 18.61 -15.34 14.20
N ALA A 8 18.26 -16.30 13.34
CA ALA A 8 16.90 -16.85 13.31
C ALA A 8 16.52 -17.53 14.64
N GLU A 9 17.47 -18.20 15.29
CA GLU A 9 17.30 -18.77 16.63
C GLU A 9 17.17 -17.67 17.71
N GLN A 10 18.00 -16.62 17.64
CA GLN A 10 18.02 -15.51 18.61
C GLN A 10 16.76 -14.63 18.56
N HIS A 11 16.16 -14.44 17.39
CA HIS A 11 15.01 -13.54 17.20
C HIS A 11 13.65 -14.24 17.10
N ARG A 12 13.62 -15.57 17.31
CA ARG A 12 12.36 -16.31 17.50
C ARG A 12 11.58 -15.87 18.74
N GLU A 13 12.28 -15.39 19.77
CA GLU A 13 11.68 -15.03 21.07
C GLU A 13 11.39 -13.53 21.22
N LYS A 14 12.12 -12.67 20.48
CA LYS A 14 11.87 -11.21 20.44
C LYS A 14 12.05 -10.68 19.01
N PRO A 15 10.99 -10.12 18.40
CA PRO A 15 11.10 -9.51 17.08
C PRO A 15 12.05 -8.30 17.12
N LEU A 16 12.89 -8.18 16.09
CA LEU A 16 13.77 -7.03 15.88
C LEU A 16 12.94 -5.73 15.73
N PRO A 17 13.46 -4.58 16.18
CA PRO A 17 12.87 -3.29 15.85
C PRO A 17 12.86 -3.06 14.32
N PRO A 18 11.88 -2.29 13.79
CA PRO A 18 11.64 -2.19 12.34
C PRO A 18 12.84 -1.70 11.52
N ASP A 19 13.65 -0.80 12.07
CA ASP A 19 14.80 -0.22 11.36
C ASP A 19 15.95 -1.22 11.22
N GLU A 20 16.28 -1.93 12.30
CA GLU A 20 17.29 -3.01 12.24
C GLU A 20 16.84 -4.08 11.25
N LEU A 21 15.58 -4.53 11.34
CA LEU A 21 15.03 -5.54 10.43
C LEU A 21 15.12 -5.13 8.94
N ARG A 22 15.00 -3.84 8.64
CA ARG A 22 15.16 -3.29 7.28
C ARG A 22 16.60 -3.37 6.79
N GLU A 23 17.56 -2.96 7.61
CA GLU A 23 18.99 -3.06 7.28
C GLU A 23 19.40 -4.52 7.06
N TRP A 24 18.89 -5.43 7.89
CA TRP A 24 19.13 -6.87 7.75
C TRP A 24 18.60 -7.44 6.44
N LEU A 25 17.36 -7.08 6.07
CA LEU A 25 16.78 -7.53 4.80
C LEU A 25 17.54 -6.99 3.59
N GLN A 26 18.10 -5.78 3.67
CA GLN A 26 18.93 -5.21 2.61
C GLN A 26 20.22 -6.02 2.43
N VAL A 27 20.94 -6.31 3.52
CA VAL A 27 22.18 -7.12 3.48
C VAL A 27 21.90 -8.52 2.94
N LEU A 28 20.83 -9.18 3.43
CA LEU A 28 20.45 -10.50 2.94
C LEU A 28 20.06 -10.49 1.47
N THR A 29 19.37 -9.45 0.99
CA THR A 29 18.98 -9.32 -0.42
C THR A 29 20.18 -9.14 -1.34
N GLU A 30 21.19 -8.38 -0.90
CA GLU A 30 22.43 -8.17 -1.67
C GLU A 30 23.30 -9.43 -1.71
N GLU A 31 23.43 -10.14 -0.58
CA GLU A 31 24.11 -11.43 -0.52
C GLU A 31 23.40 -12.51 -1.36
N MET A 32 22.06 -12.54 -1.33
CA MET A 32 21.23 -13.42 -2.17
C MET A 32 21.41 -13.20 -3.67
N ARG A 33 21.83 -11.99 -4.07
CA ARG A 33 22.11 -11.65 -5.46
C ARG A 33 23.38 -12.33 -5.96
N SER A 34 24.29 -12.68 -5.05
CA SER A 34 25.58 -13.30 -5.33
C SER A 34 25.53 -14.83 -5.24
N GLU A 35 24.76 -15.39 -4.30
CA GLU A 35 24.54 -16.85 -4.19
C GLU A 35 23.11 -17.20 -3.73
N PRO A 36 22.50 -18.29 -4.25
CA PRO A 36 21.17 -18.72 -3.83
C PRO A 36 21.16 -19.28 -2.40
N LEU A 37 20.14 -18.91 -1.61
CA LEU A 37 20.00 -19.41 -0.23
C LEU A 37 19.79 -20.93 -0.18
N PRO A 38 20.43 -21.63 0.78
CA PRO A 38 20.03 -22.96 1.21
C PRO A 38 18.54 -23.01 1.56
N ARG A 39 17.84 -24.09 1.15
CA ARG A 39 16.39 -24.25 1.33
C ARG A 39 15.91 -24.06 2.79
N GLU A 40 16.76 -24.40 3.75
CA GLU A 40 16.51 -24.25 5.18
C GLU A 40 16.42 -22.77 5.64
N LEU A 41 17.11 -21.86 4.96
CA LEU A 41 17.10 -20.42 5.26
C LEU A 41 16.03 -19.64 4.48
N VAL A 42 15.50 -20.21 3.38
CA VAL A 42 14.39 -19.59 2.62
C VAL A 42 13.15 -19.40 3.49
N ARG A 43 12.85 -20.37 4.38
CA ARG A 43 11.71 -20.27 5.29
C ARG A 43 11.89 -19.14 6.30
N ASP A 44 13.07 -19.03 6.88
CA ASP A 44 13.36 -18.03 7.91
C ASP A 44 13.43 -16.62 7.28
N TRP A 45 13.96 -16.51 6.05
CA TRP A 45 13.88 -15.29 5.24
C TRP A 45 12.43 -14.88 4.92
N LEU A 46 11.59 -15.83 4.48
CA LEU A 46 10.16 -15.56 4.24
C LEU A 46 9.45 -15.09 5.52
N TRP A 47 9.78 -15.68 6.67
CA TRP A 47 9.26 -15.27 7.96
C TRP A 47 9.71 -13.84 8.33
N LEU A 48 11.01 -13.51 8.20
CA LEU A 48 11.52 -12.16 8.45
C LEU A 48 10.86 -11.12 7.54
N ARG A 49 10.66 -11.43 6.26
CA ARG A 49 9.90 -10.62 5.30
C ARG A 49 8.45 -10.38 5.74
N MET A 50 7.79 -11.42 6.28
CA MET A 50 6.43 -11.29 6.78
C MET A 50 6.37 -10.43 8.04
N VAL A 51 7.34 -10.58 8.95
CA VAL A 51 7.46 -9.78 10.18
C VAL A 51 7.77 -8.32 9.86
N GLU A 52 8.68 -8.05 8.92
CA GLU A 52 9.01 -6.69 8.47
C GLU A 52 7.80 -6.01 7.87
N ARG A 53 7.09 -6.70 6.96
CA ARG A 53 5.87 -6.15 6.37
C ARG A 53 4.81 -5.86 7.44
N ARG A 54 4.74 -6.66 8.51
CA ARG A 54 3.78 -6.45 9.61
C ARG A 54 4.20 -5.32 10.56
N ASN A 55 5.50 -5.10 10.73
CA ASN A 55 6.06 -4.11 11.67
C ASN A 55 6.50 -2.82 11.00
N ARG A 56 6.41 -2.72 9.66
CA ARG A 56 6.69 -1.47 8.94
C ARG A 56 5.71 -0.41 9.48
N PRO A 57 6.19 0.78 9.88
CA PRO A 57 5.27 1.85 10.26
C PRO A 57 4.32 2.10 9.09
N PRO A 58 3.02 2.33 9.37
CA PRO A 58 2.09 2.68 8.32
C PRO A 58 2.60 3.92 7.58
N LEU A 59 2.41 3.95 6.26
CA LEU A 59 2.69 5.16 5.50
C LEU A 59 1.87 6.32 6.08
N SER A 60 2.40 7.54 6.00
CA SER A 60 1.57 8.72 6.30
C SER A 60 0.34 8.73 5.37
N PRO A 61 -0.80 9.32 5.78
CA PRO A 61 -2.00 9.41 4.94
C PRO A 61 -1.71 9.94 3.54
N LEU A 62 -0.83 10.96 3.46
CA LEU A 62 -0.35 11.51 2.20
C LEU A 62 0.42 10.48 1.37
N GLU A 63 1.43 9.82 1.93
CA GLU A 63 2.23 8.84 1.18
C GLU A 63 1.42 7.61 0.77
N GLY A 64 0.51 7.13 1.62
CA GLY A 64 -0.41 6.03 1.31
C GLY A 64 -1.32 6.39 0.13
N THR A 65 -1.93 7.59 0.17
CA THR A 65 -2.77 8.09 -0.92
C THR A 65 -1.98 8.25 -2.21
N ARG A 66 -0.82 8.92 -2.17
CA ARG A 66 0.03 9.11 -3.34
C ARG A 66 0.49 7.79 -3.96
N LYS A 67 0.84 6.81 -3.12
CA LYS A 67 1.18 5.47 -3.58
C LYS A 67 0.00 4.82 -4.30
N PHE A 68 -1.20 4.88 -3.74
CA PHE A 68 -2.38 4.32 -4.37
C PHE A 68 -2.67 4.98 -5.72
N LEU A 69 -2.62 6.31 -5.79
CA LEU A 69 -2.82 7.06 -7.03
C LEU A 69 -1.84 6.62 -8.13
N ARG A 70 -0.54 6.57 -7.83
CA ARG A 70 0.47 6.12 -8.81
C ARG A 70 0.31 4.68 -9.24
N ASP A 71 -0.02 3.79 -8.31
CA ASP A 71 -0.05 2.36 -8.59
C ASP A 71 -1.32 1.92 -9.33
N ARG A 72 -2.40 2.71 -9.27
CA ARG A 72 -3.75 2.27 -9.69
C ARG A 72 -4.55 3.27 -10.49
N VAL A 73 -4.26 4.56 -10.41
CA VAL A 73 -5.03 5.63 -11.05
C VAL A 73 -4.26 6.23 -12.23
N ASP A 74 -2.96 6.45 -12.07
CA ASP A 74 -2.07 7.15 -13.03
C ASP A 74 -2.21 6.70 -14.50
N ASP A 75 -2.26 5.38 -14.71
CA ASP A 75 -2.36 4.76 -16.03
C ASP A 75 -3.80 4.33 -16.40
N ALA A 76 -4.78 4.55 -15.51
CA ALA A 76 -6.15 4.10 -15.74
C ALA A 76 -6.91 5.05 -16.67
N GLY A 77 -7.70 4.51 -17.60
CA GLY A 77 -8.57 5.28 -18.48
C GLY A 77 -9.80 5.87 -17.78
N GLY A 78 -10.03 5.55 -16.51
CA GLY A 78 -11.11 6.08 -15.68
C GLY A 78 -11.42 5.20 -14.45
N LEU A 79 -12.32 5.67 -13.59
CA LEU A 79 -12.64 5.02 -12.30
C LEU A 79 -13.18 3.58 -12.43
N GLU A 80 -13.84 3.23 -13.54
CA GLU A 80 -14.33 1.86 -13.74
C GLU A 80 -13.18 0.87 -13.99
N GLU A 81 -12.11 1.30 -14.65
CA GLU A 81 -10.90 0.49 -14.81
C GLU A 81 -10.19 0.32 -13.46
N VAL A 82 -10.09 1.40 -12.67
CA VAL A 82 -9.59 1.35 -11.29
C VAL A 82 -10.41 0.36 -10.45
N ARG A 83 -11.75 0.43 -10.52
CA ARG A 83 -12.66 -0.47 -9.81
C ARG A 83 -12.41 -1.93 -10.18
N ALA A 84 -12.29 -2.25 -11.47
CA ALA A 84 -12.03 -3.61 -11.93
C ALA A 84 -10.67 -4.13 -11.43
N ASP A 85 -9.62 -3.31 -11.43
CA ASP A 85 -8.31 -3.69 -10.90
C ASP A 85 -8.33 -3.91 -9.38
N VAL A 86 -8.97 -3.00 -8.65
CA VAL A 86 -9.16 -3.08 -7.20
C VAL A 86 -9.95 -4.34 -6.84
N ALA A 87 -11.00 -4.68 -7.58
CA ALA A 87 -11.81 -5.88 -7.33
C ALA A 87 -10.99 -7.17 -7.50
N ARG A 88 -10.16 -7.26 -8.55
CA ARG A 88 -9.23 -8.39 -8.73
C ARG A 88 -8.21 -8.48 -7.60
N THR A 89 -7.66 -7.34 -7.18
CA THR A 89 -6.72 -7.26 -6.05
C THR A 89 -7.40 -7.74 -4.77
N ALA A 90 -8.57 -7.19 -4.43
CA ALA A 90 -9.30 -7.47 -3.21
C ALA A 90 -9.75 -8.93 -3.10
N ALA A 91 -10.09 -9.58 -4.21
CA ALA A 91 -10.41 -10.99 -4.25
C ALA A 91 -9.23 -11.90 -3.85
N SER A 92 -7.99 -11.45 -4.09
CA SER A 92 -6.77 -12.18 -3.71
C SER A 92 -6.22 -11.77 -2.34
N ASP A 93 -6.21 -10.47 -2.06
CA ASP A 93 -5.74 -9.86 -0.82
C ASP A 93 -6.41 -8.48 -0.63
N PRO A 94 -7.38 -8.35 0.28
CA PRO A 94 -8.10 -7.09 0.49
C PRO A 94 -7.30 -6.06 1.30
N ARG A 95 -6.19 -6.45 1.96
CA ARG A 95 -5.46 -5.57 2.87
C ARG A 95 -4.92 -4.29 2.21
N PRO A 96 -4.28 -4.34 1.03
CA PRO A 96 -3.77 -3.14 0.39
C PRO A 96 -4.87 -2.13 0.02
N ILE A 97 -6.09 -2.63 -0.25
CA ILE A 97 -7.24 -1.78 -0.56
C ILE A 97 -7.79 -1.13 0.72
N ARG A 98 -7.85 -1.87 1.84
CA ARG A 98 -8.21 -1.30 3.15
C ARG A 98 -7.22 -0.21 3.59
N GLU A 99 -5.93 -0.47 3.46
CA GLU A 99 -4.88 0.52 3.77
C GLU A 99 -5.01 1.79 2.91
N ALA A 100 -5.37 1.65 1.63
CA ALA A 100 -5.61 2.80 0.76
C ALA A 100 -6.85 3.62 1.18
N VAL A 101 -7.96 2.95 1.52
CA VAL A 101 -9.18 3.60 2.04
C VAL A 101 -8.87 4.41 3.29
N GLU A 102 -8.19 3.79 4.27
CA GLU A 102 -7.79 4.46 5.52
C GLU A 102 -6.87 5.66 5.26
N ALA A 103 -5.90 5.52 4.35
CA ALA A 103 -4.98 6.60 4.02
C ALA A 103 -5.69 7.79 3.34
N ILE A 104 -6.60 7.52 2.41
CA ILE A 104 -7.36 8.56 1.70
C ILE A 104 -8.27 9.29 2.68
N GLU A 105 -8.98 8.57 3.54
CA GLU A 105 -9.90 9.18 4.52
C GLU A 105 -9.19 10.00 5.57
N ALA A 106 -8.06 9.49 6.09
CA ALA A 106 -7.24 10.25 7.02
C ALA A 106 -6.69 11.52 6.36
N LEU A 107 -6.28 11.45 5.09
CA LEU A 107 -5.79 12.62 4.36
C LEU A 107 -6.88 13.67 4.14
N ILE A 108 -8.12 13.25 3.87
CA ILE A 108 -9.25 14.18 3.72
C ILE A 108 -9.66 14.79 5.07
N ALA A 109 -9.59 14.01 6.15
CA ALA A 109 -9.96 14.46 7.49
C ALA A 109 -8.96 15.45 8.11
N GLU A 110 -7.69 15.39 7.69
CA GLU A 110 -6.63 16.25 8.20
C GLU A 110 -6.36 17.44 7.24
N PRO A 111 -6.25 18.68 7.76
CA PRO A 111 -5.93 19.82 6.93
C PRO A 111 -4.53 19.66 6.32
N SER A 112 -4.47 19.69 4.99
CA SER A 112 -3.23 19.73 4.22
C SER A 112 -2.88 21.17 3.83
N PRO A 113 -1.60 21.48 3.54
CA PRO A 113 -1.24 22.78 2.97
C PRO A 113 -2.02 23.04 1.67
N ASP A 114 -2.47 24.28 1.46
CA ASP A 114 -3.22 24.68 0.27
C ASP A 114 -2.55 24.24 -1.03
N GLY A 115 -3.34 23.64 -1.93
CA GLY A 115 -2.91 23.13 -3.22
C GLY A 115 -2.32 21.72 -3.18
N THR A 116 -2.18 21.10 -2.00
CA THR A 116 -1.58 19.77 -1.88
C THR A 116 -2.46 18.70 -2.53
N LEU A 117 -3.77 18.75 -2.28
CA LEU A 117 -4.69 17.69 -2.70
C LEU A 117 -4.91 17.73 -4.22
N SER A 118 -5.15 18.92 -4.75
CA SER A 118 -5.23 19.15 -6.21
C SER A 118 -3.94 18.75 -6.91
N TRP A 119 -2.77 19.03 -6.33
CA TRP A 119 -1.49 18.64 -6.90
C TRP A 119 -1.29 17.13 -6.95
N ILE A 120 -1.56 16.38 -5.87
CA ILE A 120 -1.35 14.92 -5.89
C ILE A 120 -2.33 14.22 -6.83
N VAL A 121 -3.59 14.68 -6.93
CA VAL A 121 -4.55 14.10 -7.86
C VAL A 121 -4.12 14.34 -9.31
N ALA A 122 -3.65 15.55 -9.62
CA ALA A 122 -3.18 15.89 -10.96
C ALA A 122 -1.85 15.22 -11.34
N ILE A 123 -0.92 15.08 -10.40
CA ILE A 123 0.45 14.62 -10.70
C ILE A 123 0.67 13.15 -10.37
N ASP A 124 0.26 12.68 -9.19
CA ASP A 124 0.42 11.28 -8.82
C ASP A 124 -0.71 10.39 -9.36
N GLY A 125 -1.89 10.96 -9.60
CA GLY A 125 -3.02 10.25 -10.20
C GLY A 125 -3.20 10.50 -11.70
N ASN A 126 -2.45 11.45 -12.29
CA ASN A 126 -2.61 11.89 -13.68
C ASN A 126 -4.08 12.20 -14.05
N THR A 127 -4.85 12.66 -13.06
CA THR A 127 -6.29 12.92 -13.20
C THR A 127 -6.52 14.40 -13.41
N ARG A 128 -7.24 14.75 -14.47
CA ARG A 128 -7.75 16.10 -14.68
C ARG A 128 -9.06 16.29 -13.93
N LEU A 129 -9.07 17.19 -12.96
CA LEU A 129 -10.27 17.59 -12.21
C LEU A 129 -11.07 18.65 -12.98
N ASP A 130 -12.40 18.60 -12.85
CA ASP A 130 -13.30 19.65 -13.32
C ASP A 130 -13.13 20.95 -12.51
N ASP A 131 -13.05 20.81 -11.18
CA ASP A 131 -12.55 21.85 -10.29
C ASP A 131 -11.10 21.55 -9.88
N ALA A 132 -10.17 22.36 -10.38
CA ALA A 132 -8.74 22.23 -10.10
C ALA A 132 -8.32 22.73 -8.70
N SER A 133 -9.26 22.99 -7.81
CA SER A 133 -9.02 23.34 -6.41
C SER A 133 -8.85 22.11 -5.51
N ASP A 134 -8.36 22.32 -4.29
CA ASP A 134 -8.35 21.27 -3.27
C ASP A 134 -9.76 20.79 -2.87
N SER A 135 -10.79 21.62 -3.04
CA SER A 135 -12.17 21.19 -2.81
C SER A 135 -12.62 20.17 -3.86
N GLY A 136 -12.33 20.42 -5.15
CA GLY A 136 -12.57 19.44 -6.20
C GLY A 136 -11.75 18.15 -6.03
N ALA A 137 -10.51 18.27 -5.52
CA ALA A 137 -9.70 17.12 -5.19
C ALA A 137 -10.28 16.29 -4.02
N ILE A 138 -10.83 16.94 -2.99
CA ILE A 138 -11.52 16.27 -1.88
C ILE A 138 -12.74 15.49 -2.38
N GLU A 139 -13.55 16.09 -3.25
CA GLU A 139 -14.71 15.43 -3.85
C GLU A 139 -14.30 14.17 -4.62
N TYR A 140 -13.30 14.29 -5.49
CA TYR A 140 -12.75 13.14 -6.23
C TYR A 140 -12.21 12.04 -5.32
N LEU A 141 -11.43 12.41 -4.28
CA LEU A 141 -10.86 11.45 -3.33
C LEU A 141 -11.95 10.77 -2.48
N HIS A 142 -13.04 11.48 -2.16
CA HIS A 142 -14.21 10.90 -1.52
C HIS A 142 -14.90 9.87 -2.41
N GLU A 143 -15.15 10.20 -3.68
CA GLU A 143 -15.74 9.26 -4.65
C GLU A 143 -14.86 8.01 -4.82
N LEU A 144 -13.55 8.21 -4.91
CA LEU A 144 -12.58 7.12 -4.99
C LEU A 144 -12.65 6.23 -3.75
N ALA A 145 -12.57 6.80 -2.54
CA ALA A 145 -12.64 6.04 -1.29
C ALA A 145 -13.96 5.28 -1.14
N GLN A 146 -15.09 5.89 -1.55
CA GLN A 146 -16.38 5.23 -1.58
C GLN A 146 -16.36 4.00 -2.51
N MET A 147 -15.85 4.15 -3.73
CA MET A 147 -15.75 3.03 -4.67
C MET A 147 -14.90 1.88 -4.10
N LEU A 148 -13.77 2.19 -3.45
CA LEU A 148 -12.93 1.17 -2.82
C LEU A 148 -13.66 0.41 -1.71
N ARG A 149 -14.46 1.11 -0.89
CA ARG A 149 -15.31 0.48 0.14
C ARG A 149 -16.37 -0.42 -0.47
N GLU A 150 -17.07 0.04 -1.52
CA GLU A 150 -18.07 -0.76 -2.23
C GLU A 150 -17.47 -2.09 -2.71
N VAL A 151 -16.24 -2.05 -3.27
CA VAL A 151 -15.53 -3.26 -3.68
C VAL A 151 -15.19 -4.17 -2.50
N LEU A 152 -14.72 -3.60 -1.38
CA LEU A 152 -14.39 -4.35 -0.16
C LEU A 152 -15.60 -5.02 0.50
N ASP A 153 -16.77 -4.38 0.43
CA ASP A 153 -18.03 -4.87 0.98
C ASP A 153 -18.70 -5.91 0.06
N GLY A 154 -18.11 -6.21 -1.10
CA GLY A 154 -18.66 -7.12 -2.10
C GLY A 154 -19.87 -6.54 -2.84
N GLY A 155 -20.00 -5.21 -2.83
CA GLY A 155 -21.10 -4.46 -3.41
C GLY A 155 -21.19 -4.65 -4.92
N THR A 156 -22.02 -5.61 -5.33
CA THR A 156 -22.83 -5.42 -6.53
C THR A 156 -23.77 -4.26 -6.23
N PRO A 157 -23.83 -3.19 -7.05
CA PRO A 157 -24.81 -2.13 -6.83
C PRO A 157 -26.21 -2.76 -6.78
N ALA A 158 -26.99 -2.39 -5.77
CA ALA A 158 -28.39 -2.76 -5.68
C ALA A 158 -29.13 -2.23 -6.92
N GLY A 159 -29.42 -3.12 -7.86
CA GLY A 159 -30.12 -2.80 -9.11
C GLY A 159 -30.56 -4.07 -9.84
N GLU A 160 -31.80 -4.48 -9.55
CA GLU A 160 -32.62 -5.45 -10.30
C GLU A 160 -32.76 -5.02 -11.79
N PRO A 161 -33.10 -5.93 -12.73
CA PRO A 161 -34.42 -6.59 -12.80
C PRO A 161 -34.43 -8.12 -12.64
#